data_AF-A0A9D2AXJ7-F1
#
_entry.id   AF-A0A9D2AXJ7-F1
#
_cell.length_a   1.000
_cell.length_b   1.000
_cell.length_c   1.000
_cell.angle_alpha   90.00
_cell.angle_beta   90.00
_cell.angle_gamma   90.00
#
_symmetry.space_group_name_H-M   'P 1'
#
loop_
_entity.id
_entity.type
_entity.pdbx_description
1 polymer ?
#
loop_
_entity_poly.entity_id
_entity_poly.type
_entity_poly.pdbx_seq_one_letter_code
_entity_poly.pdbx_strand_id
1 'polypeptide(L)'
;MKSHNQTIQSYFKYLHRLQGKPVTELIEIFNNEVGNRGWTSSRGVFLEALRRAFELSNYYLDPEVFKTNATSYARKIYLSNNKVLAVRS
;
A
#
# COMPACT_ATOMS: atom_id res chain seq x y z
N MET A 1 -18.24 5.12 15.41
CA MET A 1 -17.98 4.05 14.41
C MET A 1 -18.41 4.56 13.04
N LYS A 2 -17.55 4.48 12.01
CA LYS A 2 -17.98 4.74 10.63
C LYS A 2 -18.94 3.62 10.20
N SER A 3 -19.99 3.95 9.44
CA SER A 3 -20.87 2.90 8.90
C SER A 3 -20.13 2.09 7.84
N HIS A 4 -20.52 0.82 7.64
CA HIS A 4 -19.91 -0.07 6.64
C HIS A 4 -19.86 0.56 5.23
N ASN A 5 -20.91 1.30 4.85
CA ASN A 5 -20.96 2.04 3.58
C ASN A 5 -19.90 3.15 3.47
N GLN A 6 -19.59 3.85 4.57
CA GLN A 6 -18.57 4.90 4.56
C GLN A 6 -17.15 4.33 4.38
N THR A 7 -16.89 3.14 4.92
CA THR A 7 -15.62 2.43 4.75
C THR A 7 -15.42 2.04 3.29
N ILE A 8 -16.46 1.47 2.65
CA ILE A 8 -16.45 1.09 1.23
C ILE A 8 -16.22 2.32 0.33
N GLN A 9 -16.93 3.42 0.57
CA GLN A 9 -16.74 4.66 -0.19
C GLN A 9 -15.32 5.23 -0.02
N SER A 10 -14.77 5.17 1.20
CA SER A 10 -13.40 5.62 1.47
C SER A 10 -12.38 4.77 0.72
N TYR A 11 -12.57 3.44 0.71
CA TYR A 11 -11.73 2.51 -0.04
C TYR A 11 -11.69 2.87 -1.53
N PHE A 12 -12.86 2.96 -2.19
CA PHE A 12 -12.92 3.27 -3.61
C PHE A 12 -12.36 4.65 -3.94
N LYS A 13 -12.58 5.64 -3.06
CA LYS A 13 -11.99 6.97 -3.21
C LYS A 13 -10.46 6.92 -3.16
N TYR A 14 -9.88 6.16 -2.22
CA TYR A 14 -8.42 6.01 -2.15
C TYR A 14 -7.89 5.22 -3.35
N LEU A 15 -8.53 4.11 -3.69
CA LEU A 15 -8.12 3.28 -4.82
C LEU A 15 -8.13 4.09 -6.12
N HIS A 16 -9.20 4.83 -6.42
CA HIS A 16 -9.27 5.70 -7.60
C HIS A 16 -8.11 6.72 -7.66
N ARG A 17 -7.72 7.28 -6.51
CA ARG A 17 -6.57 8.20 -6.44
C ARG A 17 -5.22 7.51 -6.68
N LEU A 18 -5.12 6.22 -6.39
CA LEU A 18 -3.87 5.44 -6.44
C LEU A 18 -3.74 4.64 -7.75
N GLN A 19 -4.83 4.18 -8.36
CA GLN A 19 -4.90 3.23 -9.49
C GLN A 19 -4.48 3.80 -10.87
N GLY A 20 -3.66 4.83 -10.90
CA GLY A 20 -3.04 5.35 -12.13
C GLY A 20 -1.70 6.01 -11.87
N LYS A 21 -1.20 5.90 -10.64
CA LYS A 21 0.08 6.46 -10.25
C LYS A 21 1.21 5.56 -10.75
N PRO A 22 2.35 6.14 -11.19
CA PRO A 22 3.55 5.37 -11.42
C PRO A 22 3.94 4.57 -10.18
N VAL A 23 4.53 3.39 -10.36
CA VAL A 23 4.94 2.53 -9.23
C VAL A 23 5.91 3.24 -8.30
N THR A 24 6.75 4.14 -8.82
CA THR A 24 7.69 4.96 -8.04
C THR A 24 6.96 5.87 -7.06
N GLU A 25 5.85 6.47 -7.48
CA GLU A 25 5.01 7.29 -6.60
C GLU A 25 4.30 6.43 -5.54
N LEU A 26 3.82 5.24 -5.91
CA LEU A 26 3.26 4.29 -4.93
C LEU A 26 4.30 3.89 -3.87
N ILE A 27 5.55 3.70 -4.28
CA ILE A 27 6.68 3.40 -3.37
C ILE A 27 6.93 4.56 -2.41
N GLU A 28 6.93 5.79 -2.88
CA GLU A 28 7.09 6.98 -2.02
C GLU A 28 5.97 7.07 -0.98
N ILE A 29 4.71 6.89 -1.42
CA ILE A 29 3.54 6.88 -0.54
C ILE A 29 3.68 5.78 0.51
N PHE A 30 4.06 4.56 0.10
CA PHE A 30 4.28 3.45 1.02
C PHE A 30 5.39 3.76 2.04
N ASN A 31 6.52 4.29 1.57
CA ASN A 31 7.67 4.57 2.42
C ASN A 31 7.40 5.67 3.46
N ASN A 32 6.46 6.57 3.18
CA ASN A 32 5.96 7.55 4.14
C ASN A 32 5.08 6.93 5.24
N GLU A 33 4.49 5.76 4.98
CA GLU A 33 3.69 5.00 5.96
C GLU A 33 4.53 4.08 6.84
N VAL A 34 5.76 3.75 6.43
CA VAL A 34 6.70 2.94 7.21
C VAL A 34 7.11 3.68 8.48
N GLY A 35 6.97 3.02 9.64
CA GLY A 35 7.29 3.61 10.94
C GLY A 35 6.22 4.55 11.50
N ASN A 36 5.12 4.79 10.77
CA ASN A 36 3.98 5.53 11.30
C ASN A 36 3.25 4.69 12.37
N ARG A 37 3.33 5.15 13.63
CA ARG A 37 2.81 4.46 14.82
C ARG A 37 1.31 4.64 15.03
N GLY A 38 0.68 5.60 14.35
CA GLY A 38 -0.76 5.81 14.43
C GLY A 38 -1.52 4.72 13.66
N TRP A 39 -2.28 3.89 14.37
CA TRP A 39 -3.20 2.93 13.73
C TRP A 39 -4.64 3.42 13.89
N THR A 40 -5.28 3.81 12.78
CA THR A 40 -6.70 4.18 12.75
C THR A 40 -7.43 3.35 11.71
N SER A 41 -8.75 3.18 11.87
CA SER A 41 -9.57 2.48 10.87
C SER A 41 -9.48 3.13 9.48
N SER A 42 -9.38 4.46 9.41
CA SER A 42 -9.23 5.19 8.14
C SER A 42 -7.88 4.90 7.48
N ARG A 43 -6.83 4.69 8.28
CA ARG A 43 -5.52 4.28 7.79
C ARG A 43 -5.57 2.86 7.23
N GLY A 44 -6.17 1.91 7.93
CA GLY A 44 -6.33 0.54 7.43
C GLY A 44 -6.95 0.48 6.03
N VAL A 45 -8.04 1.23 5.82
CA VAL A 45 -8.72 1.34 4.52
C VAL A 45 -7.81 1.94 3.44
N PHE A 46 -7.02 2.96 3.79
CA PHE A 46 -6.06 3.56 2.86
C PHE A 46 -4.93 2.58 2.48
N LEU A 47 -4.37 1.86 3.46
CA LEU A 47 -3.29 0.89 3.23
C LEU A 47 -3.76 -0.31 2.41
N GLU A 48 -5.02 -0.72 2.57
CA GLU A 48 -5.66 -1.75 1.73
C GLU A 48 -5.78 -1.27 0.27
N ALA A 49 -6.26 -0.04 0.05
CA ALA A 49 -6.32 0.56 -1.28
C ALA A 49 -4.92 0.70 -1.92
N LEU A 50 -3.91 1.08 -1.13
CA LEU A 50 -2.52 1.17 -1.58
C LEU A 50 -1.96 -0.20 -1.98
N ARG A 51 -2.20 -1.24 -1.17
CA ARG A 51 -1.86 -2.61 -1.53
C ARG A 51 -2.50 -3.00 -2.86
N ARG A 52 -3.79 -2.71 -3.05
CA ARG A 52 -4.49 -3.04 -4.30
C ARG A 52 -3.89 -2.33 -5.51
N ALA A 53 -3.47 -1.06 -5.36
CA ALA A 53 -2.80 -0.34 -6.42
C ALA A 53 -1.45 -1.00 -6.83
N PHE A 54 -0.69 -1.52 -5.86
CA PHE A 54 0.53 -2.29 -6.16
C PHE A 54 0.21 -3.60 -6.89
N GLU A 55 -0.80 -4.35 -6.46
CA GLU A 55 -1.22 -5.60 -7.11
C GLU A 55 -1.61 -5.39 -8.58
N LEU A 56 -2.14 -4.22 -8.92
CA LEU A 56 -2.54 -3.84 -10.28
C LEU A 56 -1.38 -3.27 -11.13
N SER A 57 -0.20 -3.06 -10.54
CA SER A 57 0.90 -2.33 -11.20
C SER A 57 1.72 -3.16 -12.21
N ASN A 58 1.49 -4.47 -12.33
CA ASN A 58 2.27 -5.42 -13.14
C ASN A 58 3.76 -5.56 -12.76
N TYR A 59 4.13 -5.15 -11.54
CA TYR A 59 5.47 -5.38 -10.99
C TYR A 59 5.48 -6.64 -10.12
N TYR A 60 6.65 -7.28 -10.02
CA TYR A 60 6.85 -8.32 -9.00
C TYR A 60 6.84 -7.65 -7.62
N LEU A 61 6.06 -8.20 -6.70
CA LEU A 61 5.93 -7.71 -5.33
C LEU A 61 6.63 -8.68 -4.37
N ASP A 62 7.54 -8.16 -3.55
CA ASP A 62 8.27 -8.95 -2.56
C ASP A 62 7.31 -9.59 -1.53
N PRO A 63 7.28 -10.93 -1.42
CA PRO A 63 6.38 -11.63 -0.51
C PRO A 63 6.70 -11.40 0.98
N GLU A 64 7.88 -10.89 1.33
CA GLU A 64 8.18 -10.46 2.71
C GLU A 64 7.35 -9.22 3.10
N VAL A 65 7.01 -8.38 2.11
CA VAL A 65 6.22 -7.16 2.27
C VAL A 65 4.75 -7.41 1.96
N PHE A 66 4.45 -7.99 0.79
CA PHE A 66 3.11 -8.22 0.27
C PHE A 66 2.70 -9.68 0.49
N LYS A 67 2.29 -10.01 1.71
CA LYS A 67 1.84 -11.36 2.10
C LYS A 67 0.42 -11.61 1.59
N THR A 68 0.00 -12.88 1.48
CA THR A 68 -1.33 -13.27 0.96
C THR A 68 -2.49 -12.46 1.54
N ASN A 69 -2.53 -12.23 2.86
CA ASN A 69 -3.64 -11.54 3.54
C ASN A 69 -3.20 -10.29 4.31
N ALA A 70 -1.94 -9.85 4.17
CA ALA A 70 -1.41 -8.74 4.96
C ALA A 70 -0.28 -8.02 4.23
N THR A 71 -0.08 -6.74 4.56
CA THR A 71 1.05 -5.96 4.05
C THR A 71 1.91 -5.51 5.23
N SER A 72 3.21 -5.78 5.18
CA SER A 72 4.17 -5.41 6.22
C SER A 72 4.70 -4.00 6.01
N TYR A 73 4.47 -3.10 6.96
CA TYR A 73 5.01 -1.72 6.96
C TYR A 73 6.24 -1.58 7.88
N ALA A 74 6.99 -2.67 8.08
CA ALA A 74 8.17 -2.69 8.95
C ALA A 74 9.44 -2.14 8.28
N ARG A 75 9.51 -2.18 6.95
CA ARG A 75 10.67 -1.75 6.17
C ARG A 75 10.22 -0.97 4.94
N LYS A 76 11.08 -0.04 4.51
CA LYS A 76 10.91 0.67 3.23
C LYS A 76 11.09 -0.30 2.06
N ILE A 77 10.53 0.07 0.92
CA ILE A 77 10.65 -0.65 -0.35
C ILE A 77 11.30 0.23 -1.41
N TYR A 78 11.85 -0.41 -2.45
CA TYR A 78 12.46 0.25 -3.61
C TYR A 78 12.18 -0.54 -4.89
N LEU A 79 12.31 0.12 -6.04
CA LEU A 79 12.16 -0.49 -7.35
C LEU A 79 13.53 -0.94 -7.88
N SER A 80 13.62 -2.18 -8.36
CA SER A 80 14.81 -2.73 -9.02
C SER A 80 14.42 -3.79 -10.04
N ASN A 81 14.81 -3.63 -11.31
CA ASN A 81 14.58 -4.60 -12.38
C ASN A 81 13.13 -5.11 -12.44
N ASN A 82 12.15 -4.20 -12.44
CA ASN A 82 10.72 -4.51 -12.43
C ASN A 82 10.22 -5.26 -11.17
N LYS A 83 10.98 -5.19 -10.08
CA LYS A 83 10.65 -5.78 -8.78
C LYS A 83 10.58 -4.71 -7.71
N VAL A 84 9.53 -4.76 -6.90
CA VAL A 84 9.38 -3.94 -5.68
C VAL A 84 9.89 -4.79 -4.51
N LEU A 85 11.03 -4.39 -3.95
CA LEU A 85 11.79 -5.17 -2.96
C LEU A 85 11.91 -4.42 -1.63
N ALA A 86 11.97 -5.15 -0.52
CA ALA A 86 12.28 -4.56 0.78
C ALA A 86 13.75 -4.10 0.85
N VAL A 87 13.98 -2.92 1.45
CA VAL A 87 15.33 -2.50 1.84
C VAL A 87 15.84 -3.47 2.91
N ARG A 88 16.95 -4.15 2.60
CA ARG A 88 17.66 -5.03 3.52
C ARG A 88 18.73 -4.23 4.27
N SER A 89 18.76 -4.42 5.59
CA SER A 89 19.83 -3.97 6.48
C SER A 89 20.97 -4.97 6.52
#